data_AF-A0A0N1H2Q9-F1
#
_entry.id   AF-A0A0N1H2Q9-F1
#
_cell.length_a   1.000
_cell.length_b   1.000
_cell.length_c   1.000
_cell.angle_alpha   90.00
_cell.angle_beta   90.00
_cell.angle_gamma   90.00
#
_symmetry.space_group_name_H-M   'P 1'
#
loop_
_entity.id
_entity.type
_entity.pdbx_description
1 polymer ?
#
loop_
_entity_poly.entity_id
_entity_poly.type
_entity_poly.pdbx_seq_one_letter_code
_entity_poly.pdbx_strand_id
1 'polypeptide(L)'
;MAVINQEWQIDFAGVLMGPGTPYPVSNITGLGAPEVRAQDVELPTDDGSFPGVDYYSPRTVTIEAGIRTPGDPHAAVDALAALDQAAADPATRKSAGAVQTLRLWWPGRTNPKRLYGRVRRVEAVSMAQAIHGWIPITLDFTATTPEWHDDTEQQTTLPLARDFEEEGFTAPVTAPITTGVANPQERPGWVTNFGDLAAWPSLTICGPVVNPRIWITETGRVLDLALALGESDILQIDTRPGTRWVLHNGGNAAYALSAASRLDLFQIPPRRTSEIRWTGADYTNSTRLKVSWRDAYTAL
;
A
#
# COMPACT_ATOMS: atom_id res chain seq x y z
N MET A 1 7.64 1.03 13.75
CA MET A 1 7.36 2.26 12.97
C MET A 1 7.35 3.43 13.94
N ALA A 2 7.99 4.55 13.60
CA ALA A 2 7.93 5.76 14.44
C ALA A 2 6.51 6.35 14.46
N VAL A 3 6.22 7.34 15.31
CA VAL A 3 4.94 8.07 15.23
C VAL A 3 5.22 9.47 14.68
N ILE A 4 4.55 9.82 13.57
CA ILE A 4 4.60 11.16 12.99
C ILE A 4 3.45 11.97 13.61
N ASN A 5 3.78 13.03 14.33
CA ASN A 5 2.84 13.80 15.16
C ASN A 5 2.64 15.24 14.70
N GLN A 6 3.47 15.72 13.75
CA GLN A 6 3.36 17.07 13.20
C GLN A 6 3.92 17.14 11.78
N GLU A 7 3.55 18.22 11.07
CA GLU A 7 4.10 18.55 9.76
C GLU A 7 5.64 18.65 9.79
N TRP A 8 6.26 18.45 8.64
CA TRP A 8 7.72 18.40 8.45
C TRP A 8 8.44 17.23 9.11
N GLN A 9 7.72 16.30 9.74
CA GLN A 9 8.31 15.05 10.22
C GLN A 9 8.38 13.99 9.14
N ILE A 10 9.43 13.17 9.25
CA ILE A 10 9.72 12.07 8.35
C ILE A 10 9.96 10.82 9.20
N ASP A 11 9.36 9.70 8.84
CA ASP A 11 9.76 8.39 9.33
C ASP A 11 10.64 7.71 8.28
N PHE A 12 11.93 7.64 8.55
CA PHE A 12 12.92 6.97 7.72
C PHE A 12 13.14 5.54 8.26
N ALA A 13 12.41 4.57 7.71
CA ALA A 13 12.52 3.16 8.05
C ALA A 13 12.38 2.84 9.56
N GLY A 14 11.61 3.63 10.31
CA GLY A 14 11.41 3.48 11.74
C GLY A 14 12.07 4.56 12.59
N VAL A 15 12.95 5.39 12.02
CA VAL A 15 13.61 6.51 12.70
C VAL A 15 12.88 7.82 12.40
N LEU A 16 12.39 8.48 13.44
CA LEU A 16 11.72 9.78 13.32
C LEU A 16 12.75 10.89 13.12
N MET A 17 12.56 11.70 12.08
CA MET A 17 13.37 12.87 11.74
C MET A 17 12.52 14.12 11.61
N GLY A 18 13.16 15.30 11.62
CA GLY A 18 12.50 16.60 11.50
C GLY A 18 12.25 17.27 12.85
N PRO A 19 11.27 18.19 12.95
CA PRO A 19 11.06 19.01 14.14
C PRO A 19 10.82 18.16 15.41
N GLY A 20 11.47 18.55 16.50
CA GLY A 20 11.41 17.84 17.79
C GLY A 20 12.32 16.61 17.89
N THR A 21 13.18 16.36 16.90
CA THR A 21 14.15 15.25 16.88
C THR A 21 15.58 15.81 16.77
N PRO A 22 16.63 15.01 17.05
CA PRO A 22 18.01 15.43 16.82
C PRO A 22 18.39 15.48 15.32
N TYR A 23 17.45 15.22 14.39
CA TYR A 23 17.71 15.14 12.95
C TYR A 23 17.11 16.33 12.19
N PRO A 24 17.76 17.51 12.16
CA PRO A 24 17.35 18.58 11.24
C PRO A 24 17.54 18.16 9.79
N VAL A 25 16.47 18.25 9.00
CA VAL A 25 16.47 17.95 7.56
C VAL A 25 16.75 19.24 6.79
N SER A 26 17.74 19.21 5.89
CA SER A 26 18.12 20.37 5.07
C SER A 26 17.48 20.34 3.68
N ASN A 27 17.48 19.18 3.02
CA ASN A 27 16.98 19.04 1.66
C ASN A 27 16.44 17.63 1.40
N ILE A 28 15.45 17.53 0.52
CA ILE A 28 14.88 16.26 0.07
C ILE A 28 14.76 16.32 -1.45
N THR A 29 15.42 15.39 -2.13
CA THR A 29 15.36 15.25 -3.59
C THR A 29 14.74 13.90 -3.96
N GLY A 30 14.32 13.75 -5.22
CA GLY A 30 13.64 12.53 -5.70
C GLY A 30 12.11 12.50 -5.47
N LEU A 31 11.51 13.61 -5.04
CA LEU A 31 10.06 13.75 -4.89
C LEU A 31 9.32 13.95 -6.23
N GLY A 32 10.03 14.32 -7.30
CA GLY A 32 9.48 14.55 -8.63
C GLY A 32 9.10 13.27 -9.38
N ALA A 33 9.06 13.36 -10.71
CA ALA A 33 8.83 12.20 -11.56
C ALA A 33 9.99 11.19 -11.42
N PRO A 34 9.71 9.88 -11.31
CA PRO A 34 10.75 8.85 -11.35
C PRO A 34 11.45 8.83 -12.70
N GLU A 35 12.64 8.23 -12.72
CA GLU A 35 13.34 7.93 -13.97
C GLU A 35 12.47 7.03 -14.88
N VAL A 36 12.50 7.30 -16.18
CA VAL A 36 11.72 6.59 -17.20
C VAL A 36 12.63 5.68 -17.99
N ARG A 37 12.23 4.41 -18.12
CA ARG A 37 12.80 3.45 -19.07
C ARG A 37 12.00 3.55 -20.36
N ALA A 38 12.49 4.39 -21.27
CA ALA A 38 11.89 4.58 -22.59
C ALA A 38 12.23 3.43 -23.54
N GLN A 39 11.33 3.16 -24.49
CA GLN A 39 11.48 2.10 -25.49
C GLN A 39 11.31 2.62 -26.91
N ASP A 40 11.68 3.88 -27.13
CA ASP A 40 11.55 4.55 -28.41
C ASP A 40 12.37 3.86 -29.50
N VAL A 41 11.81 3.85 -30.72
CA VAL A 41 12.44 3.26 -31.90
C VAL A 41 12.71 4.39 -32.89
N GLU A 42 13.96 4.56 -33.30
CA GLU A 42 14.33 5.59 -34.29
C GLU A 42 13.62 5.34 -35.63
N LEU A 43 13.19 6.43 -36.27
CA LEU A 43 12.60 6.36 -37.60
C LEU A 43 13.72 6.07 -38.63
N PRO A 44 13.61 5.02 -39.48
CA PRO A 44 14.73 4.61 -40.33
C PRO A 44 15.13 5.62 -41.42
N THR A 45 14.20 6.46 -41.88
CA THR A 45 14.40 7.36 -43.04
C THR A 45 14.06 8.82 -42.77
N ASP A 46 13.52 9.14 -41.60
CA ASP A 46 13.03 10.47 -41.23
C ASP A 46 13.62 10.90 -39.90
N ASP A 47 13.62 12.21 -39.63
CA ASP A 47 14.04 12.75 -38.34
C ASP A 47 13.06 12.35 -37.23
N GLY A 48 13.60 11.82 -36.13
CA GLY A 48 12.84 11.53 -34.90
C GLY A 48 12.71 10.05 -34.57
N SER A 49 11.80 9.74 -33.65
CA SER A 49 11.54 8.39 -33.14
C SER A 49 10.04 8.12 -32.98
N PHE A 50 9.67 6.85 -33.07
CA PHE A 50 8.37 6.35 -32.66
C PHE A 50 8.38 6.10 -31.15
N PRO A 51 7.46 6.69 -30.36
CA PRO A 51 7.46 6.54 -28.91
C PRO A 51 7.10 5.10 -28.51
N GLY A 52 7.96 4.50 -27.69
CA GLY A 52 7.75 3.16 -27.16
C GLY A 52 6.83 3.15 -25.93
N VAL A 53 6.79 2.00 -25.26
CA VAL A 53 6.13 1.92 -23.96
C VAL A 53 7.09 2.36 -22.87
N ASP A 54 6.73 3.43 -22.18
CA ASP A 54 7.49 3.95 -21.05
C ASP A 54 7.12 3.24 -19.75
N TYR A 55 8.13 2.88 -18.98
CA TYR A 55 7.97 2.37 -17.63
C TYR A 55 8.79 3.16 -16.63
N TYR A 56 8.20 3.50 -15.49
CA TYR A 56 8.98 4.08 -14.40
C TYR A 56 9.96 3.06 -13.80
N SER A 57 11.17 3.54 -13.52
CA SER A 57 12.16 2.90 -12.67
C SER A 57 11.79 3.07 -11.18
N PRO A 58 12.42 2.29 -10.29
CA PRO A 58 12.39 2.55 -8.85
C PRO A 58 12.74 4.03 -8.56
N ARG A 59 12.03 4.64 -7.62
CA ARG A 59 12.26 6.03 -7.22
C ARG A 59 13.23 6.06 -6.04
N THR A 60 14.34 6.78 -6.17
CA THR A 60 15.23 7.06 -5.02
C THR A 60 14.92 8.43 -4.45
N VAL A 61 14.62 8.48 -3.16
CA VAL A 61 14.49 9.72 -2.38
C VAL A 61 15.78 9.89 -1.58
N THR A 62 16.47 11.00 -1.82
CA THR A 62 17.68 11.36 -1.09
C THR A 62 17.35 12.47 -0.10
N ILE A 63 17.71 12.25 1.16
CA ILE A 63 17.51 13.18 2.27
C ILE A 63 18.88 13.63 2.74
N GLU A 64 19.13 14.92 2.64
CA GLU A 64 20.26 15.57 3.28
C GLU A 64 19.78 16.08 4.63
N ALA A 65 20.50 15.69 5.68
CA ALA A 65 20.18 16.06 7.05
C ALA A 65 21.46 16.26 7.86
N GLY A 66 21.31 16.76 9.07
CA GLY A 66 22.34 16.69 10.09
C GLY A 66 21.84 15.91 11.29
N ILE A 67 22.76 15.52 12.15
CA ILE A 67 22.51 15.12 13.53
C ILE A 67 23.00 16.26 14.40
N ARG A 68 22.13 16.79 15.27
CA ARG A 68 22.42 17.91 16.15
C ARG A 68 22.14 17.55 17.60
N THR A 69 23.20 17.34 18.36
CA THR A 69 23.19 17.06 19.80
C THR A 69 24.21 17.97 20.51
N PRO A 70 23.88 19.26 20.70
CA PRO A 70 24.86 20.25 21.16
C PRO A 70 25.51 19.85 22.49
N GLY A 71 26.84 19.78 22.51
CA GLY A 71 27.62 19.44 23.71
C GLY A 71 27.62 17.96 24.10
N ASP A 72 26.98 17.09 23.31
CA ASP A 72 26.94 15.65 23.53
C ASP A 72 27.36 14.87 22.27
N PRO A 73 28.67 14.61 22.10
CA PRO A 73 29.18 13.85 20.97
C PRO A 73 28.77 12.37 21.03
N HIS A 74 28.51 11.81 22.22
CA HIS A 74 28.07 10.43 22.35
C HIS A 74 26.65 10.25 21.81
N ALA A 75 25.73 11.15 22.19
CA ALA A 75 24.38 11.16 21.64
C ALA A 75 24.37 11.34 20.10
N ALA A 76 25.34 12.08 19.54
CA ALA A 76 25.45 12.22 18.07
C ALA A 76 25.74 10.88 17.39
N VAL A 77 26.67 10.11 17.96
CA VAL A 77 27.06 8.80 17.44
C VAL A 77 25.95 7.77 17.68
N ASP A 78 25.26 7.81 18.82
CA ASP A 78 24.12 6.92 19.09
C ASP A 78 22.96 7.18 18.12
N ALA A 79 22.71 8.45 17.77
CA ALA A 79 21.73 8.82 16.75
C ALA A 79 22.14 8.31 15.35
N LEU A 80 23.41 8.40 14.99
CA LEU A 80 23.92 7.81 13.74
C LEU A 80 23.75 6.28 13.74
N ALA A 81 24.09 5.63 14.86
CA ALA A 81 23.95 4.19 15.02
C ALA A 81 22.49 3.72 14.90
N ALA A 82 21.51 4.51 15.35
CA ALA A 82 20.09 4.20 15.17
C ALA A 82 19.68 4.16 13.68
N LEU A 83 20.20 5.08 12.86
CA LEU A 83 19.99 5.07 11.41
C LEU A 83 20.68 3.87 10.75
N ASP A 84 21.92 3.56 11.15
CA ASP A 84 22.65 2.40 10.66
C ASP A 84 21.95 1.08 11.02
N GLN A 85 21.41 0.97 12.24
CA GLN A 85 20.63 -0.20 12.66
C GLN A 85 19.36 -0.37 11.84
N ALA A 86 18.66 0.73 11.53
CA ALA A 86 17.48 0.69 10.66
C ALA A 86 17.85 0.24 9.23
N ALA A 87 19.01 0.66 8.71
CA ALA A 87 19.50 0.21 7.40
C ALA A 87 20.01 -1.24 7.41
N ALA A 88 20.61 -1.69 8.52
CA ALA A 88 21.22 -3.00 8.66
C ALA A 88 20.27 -4.13 9.07
N ASP A 89 19.00 -3.81 9.36
CA ASP A 89 17.98 -4.76 9.82
C ASP A 89 17.95 -6.04 8.94
N PRO A 90 18.36 -7.21 9.49
CA PRO A 90 18.38 -8.46 8.74
C PRO A 90 16.99 -8.89 8.25
N ALA A 91 15.92 -8.56 8.99
CA ALA A 91 14.57 -8.98 8.65
C ALA A 91 14.10 -8.39 7.31
N THR A 92 14.59 -7.20 6.97
CA THR A 92 14.30 -6.53 5.69
C THR A 92 15.41 -6.74 4.67
N ARG A 93 16.69 -6.71 5.08
CA ARG A 93 17.84 -6.84 4.17
C ARG A 93 18.02 -8.25 3.61
N LYS A 94 17.84 -9.28 4.44
CA LYS A 94 18.09 -10.69 4.07
C LYS A 94 16.84 -11.43 3.60
N SER A 95 15.65 -10.89 3.86
CA SER A 95 14.40 -11.49 3.40
C SER A 95 14.04 -10.97 2.02
N ALA A 96 13.82 -11.88 1.07
CA ALA A 96 13.31 -11.52 -0.25
C ALA A 96 11.91 -10.90 -0.13
N GLY A 97 11.63 -9.86 -0.93
CA GLY A 97 10.33 -9.19 -0.94
C GLY A 97 10.00 -8.33 0.30
N ALA A 98 10.78 -8.43 1.40
CA ALA A 98 10.57 -7.57 2.56
C ALA A 98 10.85 -6.10 2.22
N VAL A 99 9.97 -5.21 2.65
CA VAL A 99 10.05 -3.76 2.41
C VAL A 99 10.01 -2.99 3.72
N GLN A 100 10.67 -1.85 3.72
CA GLN A 100 10.59 -0.80 4.72
C GLN A 100 9.69 0.32 4.20
N THR A 101 9.32 1.24 5.09
CA THR A 101 8.51 2.41 4.75
C THR A 101 9.30 3.68 4.94
N LEU A 102 9.21 4.59 3.97
CA LEU A 102 9.56 5.99 4.13
C LEU A 102 8.26 6.78 4.19
N ARG A 103 8.04 7.59 5.23
CA ARG A 103 6.80 8.36 5.39
C ARG A 103 7.11 9.83 5.61
N LEU A 104 6.40 10.72 4.93
CA LEU A 104 6.61 12.16 4.98
C LEU A 104 5.28 12.85 5.27
N TRP A 105 5.26 13.73 6.28
CA TRP A 105 4.16 14.68 6.47
C TRP A 105 4.54 16.04 5.91
N TRP A 106 4.16 16.27 4.66
CA TRP A 106 4.38 17.56 4.00
C TRP A 106 3.45 18.63 4.58
N PRO A 107 3.90 19.88 4.76
CA PRO A 107 3.05 20.97 5.27
C PRO A 107 1.79 21.19 4.43
N GLY A 108 0.68 21.47 5.10
CA GLY A 108 -0.61 21.73 4.46
C GLY A 108 -1.33 20.49 3.91
N ARG A 109 -0.77 19.29 4.10
CA ARG A 109 -1.44 18.01 3.82
C ARG A 109 -2.14 17.51 5.08
N THR A 110 -3.34 16.95 4.91
CA THR A 110 -4.12 16.39 6.02
C THR A 110 -3.43 15.18 6.66
N ASN A 111 -2.88 14.28 5.83
CA ASN A 111 -2.25 13.05 6.27
C ASN A 111 -0.82 12.95 5.71
N PRO A 112 0.09 12.24 6.39
CA PRO A 112 1.35 11.84 5.79
C PRO A 112 1.13 10.89 4.61
N LYS A 113 2.11 10.84 3.72
CA LYS A 113 2.18 9.82 2.67
C LYS A 113 3.40 8.93 2.84
N ARG A 114 3.34 7.76 2.23
CA ARG A 114 4.36 6.73 2.36
C ARG A 114 4.81 6.16 1.01
N LEU A 115 6.06 5.72 0.99
CA LEU A 115 6.66 4.90 -0.05
C LEU A 115 7.08 3.55 0.55
N TYR A 116 7.00 2.50 -0.26
CA TYR A 116 7.49 1.17 0.07
C TYR A 116 8.81 0.91 -0.65
N GLY A 117 9.82 0.47 0.07
CA GLY A 117 11.15 0.35 -0.48
C GLY A 117 12.17 -0.19 0.50
N ARG A 118 13.42 0.23 0.33
CA ARG A 118 14.52 -0.12 1.23
C ARG A 118 15.48 1.04 1.38
N VAL A 119 16.06 1.16 2.56
CA VAL A 119 17.22 2.03 2.77
C VAL A 119 18.39 1.49 1.93
N ARG A 120 19.04 2.36 1.17
CA ARG A 120 20.21 2.03 0.34
C ARG A 120 21.50 2.66 0.83
N ARG A 121 21.39 3.83 1.47
CA ARG A 121 22.54 4.56 2.01
C ARG A 121 22.16 5.25 3.30
N VAL A 122 23.02 5.09 4.30
CA VAL A 122 23.13 5.94 5.48
C VAL A 122 24.61 6.28 5.56
N GLU A 123 24.96 7.53 5.32
CA GLU A 123 26.37 7.94 5.26
C GLU A 123 26.57 9.24 6.04
N ALA A 124 27.56 9.23 6.94
CA ALA A 124 28.05 10.45 7.56
C ALA A 124 28.98 11.17 6.58
N VAL A 125 28.55 12.31 6.06
CA VAL A 125 29.31 13.11 5.09
C VAL A 125 30.65 13.55 5.68
N SER A 126 30.69 13.83 6.98
CA SER A 126 31.92 14.11 7.72
C SER A 126 31.74 13.88 9.21
N MET A 127 32.74 13.27 9.85
CA MET A 127 32.81 13.12 11.31
C MET A 127 33.60 14.23 11.99
N ALA A 128 34.17 15.19 11.23
CA ALA A 128 35.07 16.21 11.77
C ALA A 128 34.41 17.11 12.83
N GLN A 129 33.10 17.32 12.73
CA GLN A 129 32.32 18.16 13.64
C GLN A 129 31.57 17.35 14.72
N ALA A 130 31.76 16.02 14.76
CA ALA A 130 31.10 15.16 15.74
C ALA A 130 31.44 15.56 17.19
N ILE A 131 32.67 16.05 17.42
CA ILE A 131 33.10 16.59 18.73
C ILE A 131 32.24 17.78 19.21
N HIS A 132 31.62 18.51 18.28
CA HIS A 132 30.71 19.62 18.58
C HIS A 132 29.24 19.17 18.62
N GLY A 133 28.97 17.87 18.52
CA GLY A 133 27.63 17.32 18.44
C GLY A 133 26.94 17.59 17.11
N TRP A 134 27.71 17.69 16.02
CA TRP A 134 27.18 17.88 14.67
C TRP A 134 27.75 16.86 13.69
N ILE A 135 26.87 16.10 13.04
CA ILE A 135 27.25 15.13 11.99
C ILE A 135 26.35 15.37 10.77
N PRO A 136 26.86 15.95 9.66
CA PRO A 136 26.10 15.99 8.42
C PRO A 136 25.96 14.57 7.85
N ILE A 137 24.76 14.22 7.41
CA ILE A 137 24.41 12.89 6.90
C ILE A 137 23.67 12.98 5.56
N THR A 138 23.85 11.95 4.74
CA THR A 138 23.07 11.74 3.51
C THR A 138 22.43 10.37 3.56
N LEU A 139 21.11 10.34 3.36
CA LEU A 139 20.30 9.14 3.41
C LEU A 139 19.66 8.89 2.05
N ASP A 140 19.71 7.66 1.55
CA ASP A 140 18.96 7.26 0.35
C ASP A 140 17.97 6.16 0.68
N PHE A 141 16.72 6.38 0.27
CA PHE A 141 15.67 5.39 0.28
C PHE A 141 15.22 5.11 -1.15
N THR A 142 15.35 3.88 -1.62
CA THR A 142 14.85 3.49 -2.95
C THR A 142 13.51 2.78 -2.78
N ALA A 143 12.46 3.44 -3.24
CA ALA A 143 11.12 2.89 -3.34
C ALA A 143 11.04 1.89 -4.48
N THR A 144 10.60 0.67 -4.18
CA THR A 144 10.45 -0.42 -5.15
C THR A 144 9.30 -0.15 -6.12
N THR A 145 8.27 0.54 -5.64
CA THR A 145 7.21 1.10 -6.47
C THR A 145 7.30 2.63 -6.41
N PRO A 146 7.15 3.33 -7.55
CA PRO A 146 7.34 4.78 -7.60
C PRO A 146 6.14 5.58 -7.09
N GLU A 147 5.01 4.93 -6.87
CA GLU A 147 3.74 5.52 -6.44
C GLU A 147 3.73 5.85 -4.94
N TRP A 148 3.13 6.97 -4.60
CA TRP A 148 2.90 7.38 -3.21
C TRP A 148 1.59 6.78 -2.70
N HIS A 149 1.54 6.42 -1.43
CA HIS A 149 0.32 5.95 -0.77
C HIS A 149 -0.04 6.83 0.42
N ASP A 150 -1.33 6.98 0.73
CA ASP A 150 -1.73 7.59 2.00
C ASP A 150 -1.24 6.74 3.20
N ASP A 151 -0.86 7.41 4.29
CA ASP A 151 -0.49 6.74 5.53
C ASP A 151 -1.68 6.12 6.27
N THR A 152 -2.89 6.55 5.94
CA THR A 152 -4.14 5.98 6.43
C THR A 152 -4.51 4.76 5.59
N GLU A 153 -4.74 3.64 6.25
CA GLU A 153 -5.37 2.49 5.58
C GLU A 153 -6.88 2.61 5.71
N GLN A 154 -7.55 2.57 4.57
CA GLN A 154 -8.99 2.42 4.53
C GLN A 154 -9.34 0.94 4.50
N GLN A 155 -10.46 0.58 5.12
CA GLN A 155 -10.95 -0.79 5.13
C GLN A 155 -12.47 -0.84 5.08
N THR A 156 -13.00 -1.87 4.44
CA THR A 156 -14.40 -2.24 4.50
C THR A 156 -14.53 -3.74 4.72
N THR A 157 -15.62 -4.18 5.35
CA THR A 157 -15.90 -5.59 5.58
C THR A 157 -17.27 -5.92 5.04
N LEU A 158 -17.33 -6.96 4.21
CA LEU A 158 -18.49 -7.40 3.48
C LEU A 158 -18.95 -8.76 4.02
N PRO A 159 -20.23 -8.92 4.39
CA PRO A 159 -20.81 -10.26 4.49
C PRO A 159 -20.93 -10.85 3.08
N LEU A 160 -21.06 -12.18 2.99
CA LEU A 160 -21.35 -12.82 1.72
C LEU A 160 -22.63 -12.23 1.15
N ALA A 161 -22.61 -11.83 -0.13
CA ALA A 161 -23.83 -11.39 -0.78
C ALA A 161 -24.82 -12.56 -0.75
N ARG A 162 -25.96 -12.37 -0.08
CA ARG A 162 -27.10 -13.27 -0.30
C ARG A 162 -27.69 -12.90 -1.65
N ASP A 163 -27.60 -13.81 -2.61
CA ASP A 163 -28.33 -13.65 -3.85
C ASP A 163 -29.82 -13.64 -3.48
N PHE A 164 -30.46 -12.49 -3.63
CA PHE A 164 -31.89 -12.29 -3.36
C PHE A 164 -32.79 -13.09 -4.33
N GLU A 165 -32.22 -13.92 -5.20
CA GLU A 165 -32.95 -14.76 -6.13
C GLU A 165 -33.53 -16.02 -5.46
N GLU A 166 -33.11 -16.37 -4.23
CA GLU A 166 -33.57 -17.58 -3.53
C GLU A 166 -34.42 -17.35 -2.27
N GLU A 167 -34.59 -16.10 -1.80
CA GLU A 167 -35.46 -15.82 -0.66
C GLU A 167 -36.91 -15.55 -1.12
N GLY A 168 -37.62 -16.63 -1.40
CA GLY A 168 -39.08 -16.61 -1.45
C GLY A 168 -39.68 -16.30 -0.08
N PHE A 169 -40.68 -15.44 -0.05
CA PHE A 169 -41.45 -15.11 1.14
C PHE A 169 -42.27 -16.34 1.62
N THR A 170 -41.99 -16.87 2.82
CA THR A 170 -42.75 -18.01 3.36
C THR A 170 -43.96 -17.53 4.19
N ALA A 171 -45.17 -17.93 3.77
CA ALA A 171 -46.47 -17.53 4.33
C ALA A 171 -46.86 -18.31 5.61
N PRO A 172 -47.81 -17.82 6.45
CA PRO A 172 -48.67 -16.65 6.24
C PRO A 172 -48.21 -15.41 7.00
N VAL A 173 -48.05 -14.30 6.27
CA VAL A 173 -47.72 -13.01 6.88
C VAL A 173 -49.00 -12.22 7.13
N THR A 174 -49.11 -11.70 8.35
CA THR A 174 -50.25 -10.90 8.78
C THR A 174 -49.94 -9.42 8.58
N ALA A 175 -50.88 -8.70 7.97
CA ALA A 175 -50.78 -7.28 7.70
C ALA A 175 -50.72 -6.45 9.02
N PRO A 176 -50.13 -5.23 9.00
CA PRO A 176 -49.59 -4.53 7.83
C PRO A 176 -48.14 -4.92 7.52
N ILE A 177 -47.90 -5.32 6.27
CA ILE A 177 -46.56 -5.59 5.76
C ILE A 177 -46.00 -4.25 5.27
N THR A 178 -44.86 -3.84 5.83
CA THR A 178 -44.09 -2.71 5.30
C THR A 178 -42.80 -3.26 4.70
N THR A 179 -42.49 -2.85 3.47
CA THR A 179 -41.16 -3.06 2.90
C THR A 179 -40.30 -1.87 3.31
N GLY A 180 -39.20 -2.12 3.99
CA GLY A 180 -38.22 -1.07 4.28
C GLY A 180 -37.68 -0.47 2.98
N VAL A 181 -37.39 0.83 2.99
CA VAL A 181 -36.64 1.46 1.89
C VAL A 181 -35.19 1.03 2.07
N ALA A 182 -34.65 0.25 1.15
CA ALA A 182 -33.22 -0.06 1.17
C ALA A 182 -32.45 1.25 0.95
N ASN A 183 -31.69 1.71 1.96
CA ASN A 183 -30.83 2.87 1.81
C ASN A 183 -29.63 2.47 0.94
N PRO A 184 -29.46 3.02 -0.28
CA PRO A 184 -28.32 2.67 -1.14
C PRO A 184 -26.96 3.01 -0.51
N GLN A 185 -26.93 3.92 0.47
CA GLN A 185 -25.73 4.32 1.22
C GLN A 185 -25.33 3.29 2.29
N GLU A 186 -26.25 2.42 2.72
CA GLU A 186 -25.98 1.32 3.65
C GLU A 186 -25.55 0.04 2.93
N ARG A 187 -25.52 0.04 1.59
CA ARG A 187 -25.03 -1.08 0.79
C ARG A 187 -23.54 -1.28 1.09
N PRO A 188 -23.15 -2.34 1.80
CA PRO A 188 -21.75 -2.57 2.11
C PRO A 188 -21.00 -2.86 0.80
N GLY A 189 -19.82 -2.27 0.62
CA GLY A 189 -18.94 -2.56 -0.52
C GLY A 189 -18.37 -1.36 -1.25
N TRP A 190 -18.79 -0.15 -0.88
CA TRP A 190 -18.19 1.07 -1.40
C TRP A 190 -16.75 1.23 -0.93
N VAL A 191 -15.83 1.33 -1.89
CA VAL A 191 -14.43 1.66 -1.67
C VAL A 191 -14.09 2.92 -2.45
N THR A 192 -13.51 3.92 -1.79
CA THR A 192 -13.18 5.21 -2.41
C THR A 192 -11.67 5.36 -2.48
N ASN A 193 -11.16 5.53 -3.70
CA ASN A 193 -9.79 5.94 -3.92
C ASN A 193 -9.76 7.44 -4.24
N PHE A 194 -9.31 8.25 -3.28
CA PHE A 194 -9.13 9.69 -3.46
C PHE A 194 -7.86 10.04 -4.25
N GLY A 195 -7.01 9.04 -4.48
CA GLY A 195 -5.78 9.12 -5.25
C GLY A 195 -6.00 9.38 -6.75
N ASP A 196 -4.93 9.86 -7.40
CA ASP A 196 -4.90 10.04 -8.85
C ASP A 196 -4.28 8.87 -9.61
N LEU A 197 -3.76 7.88 -8.89
CA LEU A 197 -3.39 6.56 -9.41
C LEU A 197 -4.37 5.51 -8.90
N ALA A 198 -4.47 4.41 -9.64
CA ALA A 198 -5.25 3.27 -9.20
C ALA A 198 -4.65 2.65 -7.92
N ALA A 199 -5.50 2.31 -6.95
CA ALA A 199 -5.08 1.76 -5.68
C ALA A 199 -5.14 0.23 -5.69
N TRP A 200 -4.20 -0.40 -5.01
CA TRP A 200 -4.05 -1.85 -4.95
C TRP A 200 -4.64 -2.40 -3.65
N PRO A 201 -5.80 -3.09 -3.68
CA PRO A 201 -6.40 -3.65 -2.48
C PRO A 201 -5.65 -4.90 -1.99
N SER A 202 -5.62 -5.08 -0.67
CA SER A 202 -5.37 -6.36 -0.02
C SER A 202 -6.69 -6.92 0.48
N LEU A 203 -6.94 -8.21 0.24
CA LEU A 203 -8.19 -8.87 0.58
C LEU A 203 -7.95 -9.98 1.59
N THR A 204 -8.88 -10.18 2.51
CA THR A 204 -8.86 -11.28 3.46
C THR A 204 -10.25 -11.89 3.58
N ILE A 205 -10.35 -13.20 3.34
CA ILE A 205 -11.58 -13.97 3.49
C ILE A 205 -11.42 -14.88 4.71
N CYS A 206 -12.35 -14.77 5.66
CA CYS A 206 -12.48 -15.72 6.75
C CYS A 206 -13.59 -16.72 6.38
N GLY A 207 -13.28 -18.01 6.36
CA GLY A 207 -14.26 -19.05 6.03
C GLY A 207 -15.40 -19.22 7.05
N PRO A 208 -16.31 -20.19 6.82
CA PRO A 208 -16.30 -21.16 5.73
C PRO A 208 -16.87 -20.57 4.43
N VAL A 209 -16.28 -20.92 3.29
CA VAL A 209 -16.83 -20.54 1.97
C VAL A 209 -16.24 -21.43 0.88
N VAL A 210 -17.06 -21.81 -0.10
CA VAL A 210 -16.64 -22.57 -1.28
C VAL A 210 -16.73 -21.70 -2.52
N ASN A 211 -15.71 -21.79 -3.37
CA ASN A 211 -15.58 -21.07 -4.62
C ASN A 211 -15.79 -19.55 -4.51
N PRO A 212 -15.04 -18.84 -3.64
CA PRO A 212 -15.22 -17.41 -3.48
C PRO A 212 -14.86 -16.68 -4.77
N ARG A 213 -15.73 -15.74 -5.17
CA ARG A 213 -15.58 -14.89 -6.35
C ARG A 213 -15.78 -13.44 -5.97
N ILE A 214 -14.80 -12.59 -6.24
CA ILE A 214 -14.76 -11.16 -5.88
C ILE A 214 -14.61 -10.34 -7.15
N TRP A 215 -15.34 -9.23 -7.28
CA TRP A 215 -15.19 -8.33 -8.43
C TRP A 215 -15.40 -6.87 -8.08
N ILE A 216 -14.80 -6.00 -8.89
CA ILE A 216 -15.06 -4.56 -8.88
C ILE A 216 -16.06 -4.27 -10.00
N THR A 217 -17.26 -3.81 -9.64
CA THR A 217 -18.40 -3.65 -10.57
C THR A 217 -18.01 -2.83 -11.80
N GLU A 218 -17.30 -1.74 -11.59
CA GLU A 218 -17.07 -0.76 -12.64
C GLU A 218 -15.88 -1.05 -13.56
N THR A 219 -14.97 -1.96 -13.16
CA THR A 219 -13.88 -2.42 -14.05
C THR A 219 -14.15 -3.81 -14.62
N GLY A 220 -15.11 -4.55 -14.05
CA GLY A 220 -15.39 -5.94 -14.38
C GLY A 220 -14.25 -6.90 -14.01
N ARG A 221 -13.20 -6.42 -13.32
CA ARG A 221 -12.07 -7.24 -12.91
C ARG A 221 -12.49 -8.17 -11.79
N VAL A 222 -12.07 -9.42 -11.89
CA VAL A 222 -12.52 -10.52 -11.03
C VAL A 222 -11.32 -11.22 -10.40
N LEU A 223 -11.52 -11.74 -9.19
CA LEU A 223 -10.72 -12.78 -8.56
C LEU A 223 -11.66 -13.93 -8.23
N ASP A 224 -11.49 -15.05 -8.90
CA ASP A 224 -12.35 -16.22 -8.88
C ASP A 224 -11.51 -17.43 -8.51
N LEU A 225 -11.84 -18.05 -7.38
CA LEU A 225 -10.99 -19.04 -6.72
C LEU A 225 -11.69 -20.40 -6.62
N ALA A 226 -11.08 -21.44 -7.20
CA ALA A 226 -11.55 -22.82 -7.09
C ALA A 226 -10.98 -23.50 -5.84
N LEU A 227 -11.50 -23.14 -4.66
CA LEU A 227 -11.10 -23.73 -3.37
C LEU A 227 -12.26 -23.72 -2.37
N ALA A 228 -12.09 -24.47 -1.27
CA ALA A 228 -12.97 -24.44 -0.11
C ALA A 228 -12.18 -24.01 1.13
N LEU A 229 -12.74 -23.06 1.89
CA LEU A 229 -12.24 -22.63 3.20
C LEU A 229 -13.12 -23.23 4.29
N GLY A 230 -12.50 -23.81 5.33
CA GLY A 230 -13.18 -24.20 6.56
C GLY A 230 -13.48 -23.02 7.49
N GLU A 231 -14.17 -23.27 8.61
CA GLU A 231 -14.61 -22.23 9.56
C GLU A 231 -13.48 -21.40 10.17
N SER A 232 -12.27 -21.97 10.32
CA SER A 232 -11.10 -21.29 10.87
C SER A 232 -10.07 -20.90 9.81
N ASP A 233 -10.37 -21.13 8.54
CA ASP A 233 -9.43 -20.85 7.46
C ASP A 233 -9.45 -19.38 7.09
N ILE A 234 -8.25 -18.86 6.81
CA ILE A 234 -8.02 -17.50 6.35
C ILE A 234 -7.35 -17.56 4.99
N LEU A 235 -7.98 -16.93 4.01
CA LEU A 235 -7.39 -16.67 2.70
C LEU A 235 -7.00 -15.19 2.62
N GLN A 236 -5.73 -14.93 2.30
CA GLN A 236 -5.20 -13.58 2.12
C GLN A 236 -4.75 -13.40 0.67
N ILE A 237 -5.08 -12.25 0.08
CA ILE A 237 -4.74 -11.91 -1.30
C ILE A 237 -4.11 -10.52 -1.29
N ASP A 238 -2.95 -10.38 -1.93
CA ASP A 238 -2.31 -9.08 -2.15
C ASP A 238 -2.15 -8.84 -3.66
N THR A 239 -2.58 -7.67 -4.12
CA THR A 239 -2.58 -7.26 -5.53
C THR A 239 -1.45 -6.29 -5.87
N ARG A 240 -0.74 -5.78 -4.85
CA ARG A 240 0.29 -4.75 -5.00
C ARG A 240 1.44 -5.21 -5.89
N PRO A 241 1.99 -4.33 -6.75
CA PRO A 241 3.20 -4.63 -7.50
C PRO A 241 4.35 -5.05 -6.58
N GLY A 242 5.04 -6.12 -6.93
CA GLY A 242 6.15 -6.66 -6.13
C GLY A 242 5.74 -7.61 -4.99
N THR A 243 4.47 -7.61 -4.58
CA THR A 243 3.92 -8.51 -3.53
C THR A 243 2.61 -9.15 -3.95
N ARG A 244 2.52 -9.63 -5.20
CA ARG A 244 1.31 -10.33 -5.68
C ARG A 244 1.32 -11.79 -5.26
N TRP A 245 0.39 -12.17 -4.40
CA TRP A 245 0.28 -13.54 -3.90
C TRP A 245 -1.13 -13.84 -3.38
N VAL A 246 -1.40 -15.13 -3.23
CA VAL A 246 -2.58 -15.66 -2.53
C VAL A 246 -2.07 -16.68 -1.52
N LEU A 247 -2.46 -16.51 -0.25
CA LEU A 247 -2.06 -17.39 0.84
C LEU A 247 -3.30 -17.96 1.54
N HIS A 248 -3.33 -19.27 1.76
CA HIS A 248 -4.31 -19.97 2.59
C HIS A 248 -3.59 -20.47 3.85
N ASN A 249 -3.97 -19.93 5.01
CA ASN A 249 -3.31 -20.21 6.29
C ASN A 249 -1.77 -20.04 6.24
N GLY A 250 -1.29 -19.08 5.45
CA GLY A 250 0.13 -18.79 5.23
C GLY A 250 0.83 -19.64 4.15
N GLY A 251 0.19 -20.68 3.63
CA GLY A 251 0.67 -21.47 2.49
C GLY A 251 0.22 -20.90 1.14
N ASN A 252 0.96 -21.16 0.05
CA ASN A 252 0.58 -20.69 -1.28
C ASN A 252 -0.78 -21.28 -1.72
N ALA A 253 -1.69 -20.42 -2.17
CA ALA A 253 -2.99 -20.81 -2.75
C ALA A 253 -3.25 -20.14 -4.12
N ALA A 254 -2.20 -19.68 -4.80
CA ALA A 254 -2.31 -19.04 -6.11
C ALA A 254 -2.81 -20.01 -7.20
N TYR A 255 -2.62 -21.32 -7.01
CA TYR A 255 -3.14 -22.36 -7.90
C TYR A 255 -4.66 -22.38 -8.00
N ALA A 256 -5.38 -21.81 -7.02
CA ALA A 256 -6.83 -21.77 -7.02
C ALA A 256 -7.39 -20.65 -7.92
N LEU A 257 -6.58 -19.66 -8.30
CA LEU A 257 -7.02 -18.57 -9.16
C LEU A 257 -7.37 -19.09 -10.55
N SER A 258 -8.56 -18.73 -11.04
CA SER A 258 -8.93 -18.98 -12.44
C SER A 258 -8.10 -18.11 -13.40
N ALA A 259 -8.11 -18.45 -14.70
CA ALA A 259 -7.39 -17.68 -15.72
C ALA A 259 -7.85 -16.20 -15.85
N ALA A 260 -9.09 -15.89 -15.45
CA ALA A 260 -9.61 -14.52 -15.44
C ALA A 260 -9.08 -13.68 -14.26
N SER A 261 -8.48 -14.34 -13.25
CA SER A 261 -8.11 -13.75 -11.97
C SER A 261 -6.76 -13.06 -12.01
N ARG A 262 -6.74 -11.90 -12.68
CA ARG A 262 -5.53 -11.11 -12.90
C ARG A 262 -5.26 -10.16 -11.73
N LEU A 263 -4.44 -10.60 -10.77
CA LEU A 263 -4.01 -9.79 -9.61
C LEU A 263 -3.37 -8.45 -10.02
N ASP A 264 -2.67 -8.42 -11.16
CA ASP A 264 -2.04 -7.23 -11.71
C ASP A 264 -3.03 -6.21 -12.30
N LEU A 265 -4.28 -6.62 -12.56
CA LEU A 265 -5.33 -5.76 -13.10
C LEU A 265 -6.44 -5.48 -12.08
N PHE A 266 -6.43 -6.13 -10.92
CA PHE A 266 -7.44 -5.94 -9.89
C PHE A 266 -7.12 -4.71 -9.03
N GLN A 267 -7.53 -3.54 -9.52
CA GLN A 267 -7.22 -2.23 -8.95
C GLN A 267 -8.48 -1.41 -8.72
N ILE A 268 -8.50 -0.61 -7.64
CA ILE A 268 -9.54 0.38 -7.38
C ILE A 268 -9.25 1.64 -8.22
N PRO A 269 -10.13 2.01 -9.16
CA PRO A 269 -9.90 3.15 -10.05
C PRO A 269 -9.68 4.49 -9.32
N PRO A 270 -8.84 5.38 -9.87
CA PRO A 270 -8.53 6.67 -9.24
C PRO A 270 -9.72 7.64 -9.22
N ARG A 271 -9.71 8.54 -8.23
CA ARG A 271 -10.60 9.71 -8.09
C ARG A 271 -12.10 9.38 -8.05
N ARG A 272 -12.46 8.22 -7.51
CA ARG A 272 -13.88 7.81 -7.44
C ARG A 272 -14.13 6.73 -6.40
N THR A 273 -15.41 6.57 -6.10
CA THR A 273 -15.96 5.42 -5.38
C THR A 273 -16.26 4.29 -6.36
N SER A 274 -15.93 3.07 -5.97
CA SER A 274 -16.22 1.84 -6.72
C SER A 274 -16.89 0.82 -5.79
N GLU A 275 -17.73 -0.05 -6.35
CA GLU A 275 -18.39 -1.11 -5.60
C GLU A 275 -17.60 -2.42 -5.72
N ILE A 276 -17.15 -2.95 -4.58
CA ILE A 276 -16.66 -4.33 -4.49
C ILE A 276 -17.82 -5.24 -4.11
N ARG A 277 -17.97 -6.30 -4.87
CA ARG A 277 -18.92 -7.39 -4.60
C ARG A 277 -18.19 -8.71 -4.51
N TRP A 278 -18.81 -9.65 -3.82
CA TRP A 278 -18.32 -11.01 -3.76
C TRP A 278 -19.44 -12.01 -3.50
N THR A 279 -19.24 -13.24 -3.95
CA THR A 279 -20.13 -14.38 -3.77
C THR A 279 -19.30 -15.65 -3.51
N GLY A 280 -19.99 -16.74 -3.19
CA GLY A 280 -19.45 -18.05 -2.82
C GLY A 280 -20.57 -18.88 -2.20
N ALA A 281 -20.33 -20.17 -1.96
CA ALA A 281 -21.28 -21.01 -1.23
C ALA A 281 -20.87 -21.09 0.26
N ASP A 282 -21.72 -20.52 1.13
CA ASP A 282 -21.64 -20.64 2.59
C ASP A 282 -23.07 -20.73 3.16
N TYR A 283 -23.33 -21.74 3.99
CA TYR A 283 -24.63 -21.95 4.65
C TYR A 283 -24.64 -21.50 6.12
N THR A 284 -23.50 -21.04 6.67
CA THR A 284 -23.41 -20.60 8.08
C THR A 284 -23.58 -19.09 8.22
N ASN A 285 -23.43 -18.33 7.13
CA ASN A 285 -23.47 -16.86 7.10
C ASN A 285 -22.41 -16.19 8.01
N SER A 286 -21.36 -16.94 8.37
CA SER A 286 -20.26 -16.44 9.20
C SER A 286 -19.10 -15.90 8.38
N THR A 287 -19.04 -16.18 7.08
CA THR A 287 -17.92 -15.73 6.23
C THR A 287 -17.92 -14.22 6.03
N ARG A 288 -16.73 -13.62 5.99
CA ARG A 288 -16.52 -12.18 5.80
C ARG A 288 -15.37 -11.94 4.84
N LEU A 289 -15.56 -11.01 3.91
CA LEU A 289 -14.50 -10.44 3.08
C LEU A 289 -14.10 -9.09 3.64
N LYS A 290 -12.87 -8.97 4.12
CA LYS A 290 -12.23 -7.70 4.43
C LYS A 290 -11.47 -7.22 3.19
N VAL A 291 -11.67 -5.96 2.82
CA VAL A 291 -10.88 -5.27 1.82
C VAL A 291 -10.18 -4.10 2.49
N SER A 292 -8.86 -4.03 2.37
CA SER A 292 -8.04 -2.92 2.82
C SER A 292 -7.34 -2.27 1.62
N TRP A 293 -7.24 -0.94 1.60
CA TRP A 293 -6.50 -0.21 0.57
C TRP A 293 -5.94 1.10 1.14
N ARG A 294 -5.05 1.70 0.36
CA ARG A 294 -4.53 3.05 0.59
C ARG A 294 -4.70 3.83 -0.70
N ASP A 295 -5.11 5.09 -0.59
CA ASP A 295 -5.19 5.97 -1.74
C ASP A 295 -3.81 6.08 -2.40
N ALA A 296 -3.76 6.02 -3.72
CA ALA A 296 -2.51 5.99 -4.49
C ALA A 296 -2.32 7.29 -5.29
N TYR A 297 -1.13 7.88 -5.22
CA TYR A 297 -0.83 9.18 -5.81
C TYR A 297 0.43 9.15 -6.64
N THR A 298 0.44 9.96 -7.70
CA THR A 298 1.60 10.19 -8.56
C THR A 298 2.68 10.98 -7.82
N ALA A 299 2.27 11.82 -6.88
CA ALA A 299 3.13 12.73 -6.14
C ALA A 299 2.76 12.83 -4.65
N LEU A 300 3.70 13.39 -3.88
CA LEU A 300 3.53 13.73 -2.47
C LEU A 300 2.38 14.72 -2.25
#